data_AF-A0A8H7SRK8-F1
#
_entry.id   AF-A0A8H7SRK8-F1
#
_cell.length_a   1.000
_cell.length_b   1.000
_cell.length_c   1.000
_cell.angle_alpha   90.00
_cell.angle_beta   90.00
_cell.angle_gamma   90.00
#
_symmetry.space_group_name_H-M   'P 1'
#
loop_
_entity.id
_entity.type
_entity.pdbx_description
1 polymer ?
#
loop_
_entity_poly.entity_id
_entity_poly.type
_entity_poly.pdbx_seq_one_letter_code
_entity_poly.pdbx_strand_id
1 'polypeptide(L)' 'MDLVARKKLNLEVLKRHDPNICDILDQSAHAVVYKFDTEKTSWEKLGYEGVIFLTQG' A
#
# COMPACT_ATOMS: atom_id res chain seq x y z
N MET A 1 -6.40 15.56 14.04
CA MET A 1 -6.91 15.29 12.67
C MET A 1 -7.79 14.06 12.78
N ASP A 2 -9.03 14.12 12.32
CA ASP A 2 -10.01 13.04 12.47
C ASP A 2 -9.60 11.80 11.65
N LEU A 3 -9.50 10.63 12.31
CA LEU A 3 -9.11 9.36 11.69
C LEU A 3 -10.10 8.93 10.61
N VAL A 4 -11.38 9.26 10.79
CA VAL A 4 -12.44 8.95 9.83
C VAL A 4 -12.26 9.79 8.56
N ALA A 5 -12.05 11.11 8.72
CA ALA A 5 -11.76 12.00 7.60
C ALA A 5 -10.50 11.56 6.81
N ARG A 6 -9.44 11.13 7.50
CA ARG A 6 -8.21 10.64 6.85
C ARG A 6 -8.44 9.34 6.09
N LYS A 7 -9.15 8.36 6.69
CA LYS A 7 -9.47 7.09 6.02
C LYS A 7 -10.30 7.34 4.75
N LYS A 8 -11.30 8.23 4.82
CA LYS A 8 -12.12 8.61 3.66
C LYS A 8 -11.28 9.24 2.55
N LEU A 9 -10.40 10.19 2.89
CA LEU A 9 -9.52 10.82 1.90
C LEU A 9 -8.59 9.79 1.23
N ASN A 10 -7.97 8.91 2.02
CA ASN A 10 -7.09 7.87 1.49
C ASN A 10 -7.85 6.92 0.55
N LEU A 11 -9.07 6.52 0.92
CA LEU A 11 -9.91 5.65 0.09
C LEU A 11 -10.25 6.31 -1.26
N GLU A 12 -10.57 7.61 -1.27
CA GLU A 12 -10.81 8.36 -2.50
C GLU A 12 -9.57 8.44 -3.41
N VAL A 13 -8.36 8.52 -2.82
CA VAL A 13 -7.12 8.46 -3.61
C VAL A 13 -6.93 7.06 -4.20
N LEU A 14 -7.09 6.02 -3.40
CA LEU A 14 -6.93 4.63 -3.86
C LEU A 14 -7.92 4.26 -4.98
N LYS A 15 -9.18 4.67 -4.86
CA LYS A 15 -10.23 4.44 -5.88
C LYS A 15 -9.92 5.07 -7.24
N ARG A 16 -9.10 6.12 -7.31
CA ARG A 16 -8.64 6.70 -8.59
C ARG A 16 -7.66 5.80 -9.32
N HIS A 17 -6.94 4.95 -8.59
CA HIS A 17 -5.97 4.01 -9.14
C HIS A 17 -6.60 2.63 -9.39
N ASP A 18 -7.50 2.18 -8.50
CA ASP A 18 -8.26 0.95 -8.66
C ASP A 18 -9.71 1.16 -8.17
N PRO A 19 -10.68 1.29 -9.11
CA PRO A 19 -12.09 1.51 -8.79
C PRO A 19 -12.75 0.38 -8.00
N ASN A 20 -12.17 -0.82 -7.96
CA ASN A 20 -12.75 -1.96 -7.26
C ASN A 20 -12.53 -1.87 -5.74
N ILE A 21 -11.60 -1.04 -5.26
CA ILE A 21 -11.31 -0.94 -3.82
C ILE A 21 -12.52 -0.39 -3.07
N CYS A 22 -13.11 -1.21 -2.19
CA CYS A 22 -14.27 -0.89 -1.38
C CYS A 22 -13.91 -0.35 0.01
N ASP A 23 -12.87 -0.90 0.65
CA ASP A 23 -12.43 -0.47 2.00
C ASP A 23 -10.91 -0.61 2.22
N ILE A 24 -10.41 0.12 3.23
CA ILE A 24 -9.05 -0.03 3.80
C ILE A 24 -9.18 -0.82 5.11
N LEU A 25 -8.64 -2.04 5.12
CA LEU A 25 -8.64 -2.93 6.28
C LEU A 25 -7.56 -2.54 7.29
N ASP A 26 -6.37 -2.19 6.80
CA ASP A 26 -5.24 -1.76 7.61
C ASP A 26 -4.25 -0.90 6.81
N GLN A 27 -3.32 -0.22 7.50
CA GLN A 27 -2.26 0.57 6.88
C GLN A 27 -0.99 0.60 7.74
N SER A 28 0.18 0.64 7.08
CA SER A 28 1.44 1.02 7.71
C SER A 28 1.97 2.31 7.09
N ALA A 29 2.47 3.22 7.93
CA ALA A 29 3.00 4.51 7.53
C ALA A 29 4.25 4.40 6.64
N HIS A 30 5.01 3.30 6.74
CA HIS A 30 6.19 3.06 5.93
C HIS A 30 6.37 1.56 5.67
N ALA A 31 6.63 1.22 4.41
CA ALA A 31 6.96 -0.11 3.93
C ALA A 31 7.89 0.02 2.72
N VAL A 32 8.73 -1.00 2.52
CA VAL A 32 9.65 -1.12 1.40
C VAL A 32 9.48 -2.50 0.76
N VAL A 33 9.30 -2.53 -0.55
CA VAL A 33 9.14 -3.80 -1.28
C VAL A 33 10.50 -4.35 -1.69
N TYR A 34 10.75 -5.60 -1.33
CA TYR A 34 11.88 -6.38 -1.79
C TYR A 34 11.40 -7.57 -2.62
N LYS A 35 12.21 -7.98 -3.58
CA LYS A 35 12.03 -9.23 -4.32
C LYS A 35 13.24 -10.11 -4.10
N PHE A 36 13.00 -11.39 -3.88
CA PHE A 36 14.08 -12.35 -3.84
C PHE A 36 14.51 -12.71 -5.27
N ASP A 37 15.78 -12.51 -5.58
CA ASP A 37 16.45 -12.95 -6.80
C ASP A 37 17.00 -14.38 -6.57
N THR A 38 16.40 -15.34 -7.24
CA THR A 38 16.78 -16.77 -7.13
C THR A 38 18.10 -17.10 -7.80
N GLU A 39 18.52 -16.33 -8.81
CA GLU A 39 19.80 -16.57 -9.50
C GLU A 39 20.96 -16.10 -8.63
N LYS A 40 20.81 -14.93 -7.99
CA LYS A 40 21.81 -14.38 -7.06
C LYS A 40 21.66 -14.88 -5.63
N THR A 41 20.58 -15.62 -5.34
CA THR A 41 20.22 -16.08 -3.98
C THR A 41 20.22 -14.94 -2.97
N SER A 42 19.65 -13.79 -3.34
CA SER A 42 19.70 -12.56 -2.53
C SER A 42 18.42 -11.73 -2.66
N TRP A 43 18.24 -10.76 -1.75
CA TRP A 43 17.12 -9.83 -1.79
C TRP A 43 17.50 -8.54 -2.51
N GLU A 44 16.67 -8.12 -3.46
CA GLU A 44 16.81 -6.86 -4.20
C GLU A 44 15.69 -5.88 -3.80
N LYS A 45 16.06 -4.62 -3.52
CA LYS A 45 15.10 -3.54 -3.22
C LYS A 45 14.43 -3.07 -4.52
N LEU A 46 13.10 -3.11 -4.60
CA LEU A 46 12.36 -2.79 -5.84
C LEU A 46 12.03 -1.30 -6.04
N GLY A 47 12.58 -0.41 -5.21
CA GLY A 47 12.34 1.04 -5.31
C GLY A 47 10.93 1.51 -4.89
N TYR A 48 10.00 0.60 -4.60
CA TYR A 48 8.70 0.92 -4.00
C TYR A 48 8.88 1.15 -2.49
N GLU A 49 8.75 2.40 -2.07
CA GLU A 49 8.90 2.84 -0.69
C GLU A 49 7.83 3.89 -0.35
N GLY A 50 7.10 3.68 0.74
CA GLY A 50 6.06 4.61 1.17
C GLY A 50 4.99 3.96 2.05
N VAL A 51 3.78 4.50 2.00
CA VAL A 51 2.62 3.98 2.75
C VAL A 51 2.08 2.73 2.06
N ILE A 52 1.80 1.68 2.82
CA ILE A 52 1.11 0.48 2.32
C ILE A 52 -0.30 0.42 2.89
N PHE A 53 -1.25 0.05 2.03
CA PHE A 53 -2.66 -0.14 2.38
C PHE A 53 -3.04 -1.58 2.13
N LEU A 54 -3.64 -2.22 3.13
CA LEU A 54 -4.36 -3.47 2.96
C LEU A 54 -5.82 -3.14 2.62
N THR A 55 -6.28 -3.59 1.46
CA THR A 55 -7.60 -3.21 0.93
C THR A 55 -8.50 -4.43 0.71
N GLN A 56 -9.81 -4.17 0.73
CA GLN A 56 -10.83 -5.11 0.25
C GLN A 56 -11.42 -4.57 -1.05
N GLY A 57 -11.52 -5.43 -2.06
CA GLY A 57 -12.24 -5.18 -3.31
C GLY A 57 -13.67 -5.70 -3.27
#